data_AF-D5VIQ4-F1
#
_entry.id   AF-D5VIQ4-F1
#
_cell.length_a   1.000
_cell.length_b   1.000
_cell.length_c   1.000
_cell.angle_alpha   90.00
_cell.angle_beta   90.00
_cell.angle_gamma   90.00
#
_symmetry.space_group_name_H-M   'P 1'
#
loop_
_entity.id
_entity.type
_entity.pdbx_description
1 polymer ?
#
loop_
_entity_poly.entity_id
_entity_poly.type
_entity_poly.pdbx_seq_one_letter_code
_entity_poly.pdbx_strand_id
1 'polypeptide(L)'
;MKFLKTLVILMAAPLAFPAIGQTPAMSPILLGRLEALGSFAASAPYCEMMGYARLDPTSQAFRSEIDRYAERTGLAPKDAQAAVLAAEAREDAELDTRLAAVKANLKDPGGDDALRAFAGELSVKCRRIADDPLGSILLRPPAGTVGALSNSLADKLLAPYGRAGWQTRYILAGGDLAEAVGACEPPLTRTQARSYLAEMRDPLRFAPEINDLVQAYVDQRIAAGRDAARKAKPSAAQCRQLIAKRKLAFEKAPVD
;
A
#
# COMPACT_ATOMS: atom_id res chain seq x y z
N MET A 1 -43.81 -84.50 12.55
CA MET A 1 -44.84 -83.68 11.85
C MET A 1 -44.39 -82.23 12.03
N LYS A 2 -43.58 -81.63 11.13
CA LYS A 2 -43.90 -80.91 9.87
C LYS A 2 -45.05 -79.89 10.00
N PHE A 3 -44.86 -78.75 9.30
CA PHE A 3 -45.69 -77.55 9.11
C PHE A 3 -45.39 -76.37 10.06
N LEU A 4 -45.11 -75.14 9.63
CA LEU A 4 -44.80 -74.57 8.31
C LEU A 4 -44.21 -73.16 8.59
N LYS A 5 -43.09 -72.81 7.94
CA LYS A 5 -42.48 -71.46 7.98
C LYS A 5 -43.24 -70.54 7.02
N THR A 6 -43.79 -69.43 7.52
CA THR A 6 -44.29 -68.34 6.68
C THR A 6 -43.34 -67.16 6.79
N LEU A 7 -42.57 -66.92 5.73
CA LEU A 7 -41.65 -65.79 5.57
C LEU A 7 -42.45 -64.64 4.93
N VAL A 8 -42.63 -63.53 5.65
CA VAL A 8 -43.20 -62.30 5.10
C VAL A 8 -42.05 -61.48 4.53
N ILE A 9 -42.01 -61.33 3.20
CA ILE A 9 -41.08 -60.44 2.49
C ILE A 9 -41.72 -59.05 2.46
N LEU A 10 -41.16 -58.12 3.23
CA LEU A 10 -41.49 -56.70 3.15
C LEU A 10 -40.74 -56.11 1.96
N MET A 11 -41.43 -55.79 0.87
CA MET A 11 -40.87 -55.02 -0.24
C MET A 11 -40.69 -53.57 0.21
N ALA A 12 -39.44 -53.18 0.50
CA ALA A 12 -39.06 -51.79 0.65
C ALA A 12 -39.00 -51.15 -0.75
N ALA A 13 -39.96 -50.28 -1.05
CA ALA A 13 -39.88 -49.39 -2.20
C ALA A 13 -38.71 -48.41 -1.99
N PRO A 14 -37.76 -48.29 -2.94
CA PRO A 14 -36.72 -47.27 -2.83
C PRO A 14 -37.38 -45.89 -2.99
N LEU A 15 -37.33 -45.10 -1.92
CA LEU A 15 -37.61 -43.66 -2.00
C LEU A 15 -36.56 -43.04 -2.93
N ALA A 16 -37.00 -42.65 -4.12
CA ALA A 16 -36.21 -41.83 -5.03
C ALA A 16 -35.96 -40.48 -4.35
N PHE A 17 -34.79 -40.31 -3.76
CA PHE A 17 -34.30 -38.98 -3.38
C PHE A 17 -34.13 -38.18 -4.68
N PRO A 18 -34.69 -36.97 -4.77
CA PRO A 18 -34.38 -36.10 -5.91
C PRO A 18 -32.87 -35.87 -5.89
N ALA A 19 -32.22 -36.19 -7.00
CA ALA A 19 -30.83 -35.82 -7.22
C ALA A 19 -30.74 -34.31 -7.06
N ILE A 20 -30.10 -33.85 -5.99
CA ILE A 20 -29.66 -32.46 -5.87
C ILE A 20 -28.69 -32.30 -7.03
N GLY A 21 -29.15 -31.64 -8.10
CA GLY A 21 -28.31 -31.29 -9.22
C GLY A 21 -27.09 -30.58 -8.66
N GLN A 22 -25.93 -31.22 -8.79
CA GLN A 22 -24.67 -30.61 -8.47
C GLN A 22 -24.57 -29.37 -9.37
N THR A 23 -24.71 -28.18 -8.78
CA THR A 23 -24.33 -26.96 -9.49
C THR A 23 -22.90 -27.18 -9.97
N PRO A 24 -22.62 -27.04 -11.27
CA PRO A 24 -21.28 -27.24 -11.77
C PRO A 24 -20.35 -26.30 -10.99
N ALA A 25 -19.37 -26.87 -10.29
CA ALA A 25 -18.42 -26.10 -9.52
C ALA A 25 -17.71 -25.14 -10.47
N MET A 26 -17.74 -23.84 -10.14
CA MET A 26 -17.12 -22.81 -10.95
C MET A 26 -15.62 -23.09 -11.09
N SER A 27 -15.06 -22.93 -12.30
CA SER A 27 -13.63 -23.07 -12.52
C SER A 27 -12.84 -22.17 -11.56
N PRO A 28 -11.75 -22.65 -10.92
CA PRO A 28 -10.92 -21.82 -10.03
C PRO A 28 -10.39 -20.55 -10.69
N ILE A 29 -10.13 -20.59 -12.00
CA ILE A 29 -9.66 -19.44 -12.78
C ILE A 29 -10.76 -18.37 -12.90
N LEU A 30 -11.99 -18.79 -13.17
CA LEU A 30 -13.14 -17.88 -13.27
C LEU A 30 -13.48 -17.28 -11.91
N LEU A 31 -13.44 -18.10 -10.85
CA LEU A 31 -13.65 -17.62 -9.50
C LEU A 31 -12.60 -16.58 -9.10
N GLY A 32 -11.31 -16.86 -9.32
CA GLY A 32 -10.24 -15.90 -9.03
C GLY A 32 -10.36 -14.60 -9.83
N ARG A 33 -10.91 -14.64 -11.05
CA ARG A 33 -11.20 -13.42 -11.82
C ARG A 33 -12.35 -12.62 -11.22
N LEU A 34 -13.45 -13.27 -10.83
CA LEU A 34 -14.58 -12.60 -10.19
C LEU A 34 -14.20 -12.02 -8.82
N GLU A 35 -13.34 -12.71 -8.07
CA GLU A 35 -12.78 -12.19 -6.83
C GLU A 35 -11.95 -10.93 -7.05
N ALA A 36 -11.10 -10.91 -8.09
CA ALA A 36 -10.35 -9.70 -8.46
C ALA A 36 -11.30 -8.55 -8.84
N LEU A 37 -12.38 -8.84 -9.57
CA LEU A 37 -13.37 -7.82 -9.96
C LEU A 37 -14.16 -7.27 -8.76
N GLY A 38 -14.49 -8.11 -7.77
CA GLY A 38 -15.05 -7.65 -6.50
C GLY A 38 -14.07 -6.77 -5.72
N SER A 39 -12.79 -7.17 -5.65
CA SER A 39 -11.74 -6.36 -5.03
C SER A 39 -11.57 -5.01 -5.72
N PHE A 40 -11.76 -4.95 -7.05
CA PHE A 40 -11.72 -3.69 -7.81
C PHE A 40 -12.87 -2.75 -7.43
N ALA A 41 -14.09 -3.26 -7.34
CA ALA A 41 -15.26 -2.49 -6.93
C ALA A 41 -15.08 -1.90 -5.52
N ALA A 42 -14.61 -2.73 -4.58
CA ALA A 42 -14.34 -2.31 -3.19
C ALA A 42 -13.23 -1.27 -3.09
N SER A 43 -12.17 -1.38 -3.91
CA SER A 43 -11.03 -0.48 -3.84
C SER A 43 -11.27 0.88 -4.52
N ALA A 44 -12.21 0.95 -5.47
CA ALA A 44 -12.43 2.15 -6.28
C ALA A 44 -12.72 3.43 -5.46
N PRO A 45 -13.56 3.43 -4.41
CA PRO A 45 -13.74 4.59 -3.53
C PRO A 45 -12.43 5.06 -2.87
N TYR A 46 -11.56 4.13 -2.47
CA TYR A 46 -10.30 4.46 -1.81
C TYR A 46 -9.28 5.07 -2.80
N CYS A 47 -9.35 4.67 -4.06
CA CYS A 47 -8.52 5.22 -5.13
C CYS A 47 -8.77 6.73 -5.34
N GLU A 48 -9.97 7.23 -5.03
CA GLU A 48 -10.29 8.66 -5.11
C GLU A 48 -9.40 9.51 -4.17
N MET A 49 -8.99 8.95 -3.01
CA MET A 49 -8.06 9.63 -2.09
C MET A 49 -6.70 9.93 -2.73
N MET A 50 -6.31 9.10 -3.70
CA MET A 50 -5.07 9.25 -4.48
C MET A 50 -5.27 10.06 -5.77
N GLY A 51 -6.47 10.61 -5.98
CA GLY A 51 -6.79 11.44 -7.15
C GLY A 51 -7.24 10.67 -8.38
N TYR A 52 -7.56 9.38 -8.28
CA TYR A 52 -8.25 8.68 -9.37
C TYR A 52 -9.65 9.24 -9.54
N ALA A 53 -10.08 9.45 -10.79
CA ALA A 53 -11.44 9.84 -11.07
C ALA A 53 -12.31 8.58 -11.10
N ARG A 54 -13.32 8.53 -10.22
CA ARG A 54 -14.31 7.45 -10.21
C ARG A 54 -15.35 7.69 -11.30
N LEU A 55 -15.48 6.72 -12.20
CA LEU A 55 -16.30 6.83 -13.41
C LEU A 55 -17.70 6.25 -13.22
N ASP A 56 -17.86 5.26 -12.34
CA ASP A 56 -19.13 4.58 -12.07
C ASP A 56 -19.41 4.50 -10.55
N PRO A 57 -19.82 5.61 -9.91
CA PRO A 57 -20.03 5.64 -8.46
C PRO A 57 -21.08 4.65 -7.94
N THR A 58 -22.09 4.33 -8.76
CA THR A 58 -23.15 3.38 -8.41
C THR A 58 -22.81 1.94 -8.78
N SER A 59 -21.66 1.69 -9.43
CA SER A 59 -21.25 0.40 -9.99
C SER A 59 -22.24 -0.20 -10.99
N GLN A 60 -23.13 0.61 -11.58
CA GLN A 60 -24.18 0.11 -12.48
C GLN A 60 -23.59 -0.37 -13.82
N ALA A 61 -22.72 0.44 -14.42
CA ALA A 61 -22.05 0.09 -15.67
C ALA A 61 -21.10 -1.09 -15.46
N PHE A 62 -20.38 -1.11 -14.34
CA PHE A 62 -19.49 -2.19 -13.95
C PHE A 62 -20.26 -3.51 -13.78
N ARG A 63 -21.37 -3.52 -13.05
CA ARG A 63 -22.21 -4.73 -12.87
C ARG A 63 -22.79 -5.24 -14.19
N SER A 64 -23.21 -4.36 -15.09
CA SER A 64 -23.66 -4.77 -16.44
C SER A 64 -22.54 -5.46 -17.23
N GLU A 65 -21.29 -5.07 -17.02
CA GLU A 65 -20.14 -5.70 -17.69
C GLU A 65 -19.73 -7.01 -17.03
N ILE A 66 -19.96 -7.17 -15.73
CA ILE A 66 -19.87 -8.46 -15.04
C ILE A 66 -20.89 -9.44 -15.63
N ASP A 67 -22.13 -9.01 -15.87
CA ASP A 67 -23.16 -9.87 -16.47
C ASP A 67 -22.75 -10.33 -17.87
N ARG A 68 -22.30 -9.39 -18.71
CA ARG A 68 -21.78 -9.72 -20.05
C ARG A 68 -20.53 -10.60 -20.00
N TYR A 69 -19.68 -10.42 -19.01
CA TYR A 69 -18.53 -11.30 -18.77
C TYR A 69 -18.98 -12.72 -18.38
N ALA A 70 -19.97 -12.84 -17.50
CA ALA A 70 -20.55 -14.12 -17.09
C ALA A 70 -21.14 -14.87 -18.29
N GLU A 71 -21.94 -14.20 -19.11
CA GLU A 71 -22.54 -14.78 -20.32
C GLU A 71 -21.47 -15.30 -21.30
N ARG A 72 -20.42 -14.50 -21.56
CA ARG A 72 -19.30 -14.91 -22.43
C ARG A 72 -18.51 -16.10 -21.90
N THR A 73 -18.53 -16.31 -20.58
CA THR A 73 -17.82 -17.41 -19.91
C THR A 73 -18.72 -18.59 -19.59
N GLY A 74 -19.99 -18.56 -20.01
CA GLY A 74 -20.96 -19.62 -19.78
C GLY A 74 -21.46 -19.72 -18.33
N LEU A 75 -21.27 -18.67 -17.53
CA LEU A 75 -21.72 -18.59 -16.15
C LEU A 75 -23.06 -17.84 -16.06
N ALA A 76 -23.94 -18.26 -15.14
CA ALA A 76 -25.15 -17.52 -14.85
C ALA A 76 -24.81 -16.14 -14.26
N PRO A 77 -25.35 -15.01 -14.80
CA PRO A 77 -25.05 -13.67 -14.30
C PRO A 77 -25.24 -13.50 -12.79
N LYS A 78 -26.29 -14.11 -12.24
CA LYS A 78 -26.57 -14.10 -10.79
C LYS A 78 -25.42 -14.68 -9.96
N ASP A 79 -24.81 -15.78 -10.40
CA ASP A 79 -23.73 -16.44 -9.66
C ASP A 79 -22.44 -15.62 -9.76
N ALA A 80 -22.19 -15.00 -10.92
CA ALA A 80 -21.08 -14.07 -11.11
C ALA A 80 -21.20 -12.84 -10.20
N GLN A 81 -22.39 -12.22 -10.17
CA GLN A 81 -22.68 -11.09 -9.29
C GLN A 81 -22.53 -11.47 -7.82
N ALA A 82 -23.05 -12.63 -7.41
CA ALA A 82 -22.93 -13.09 -6.03
C ALA A 82 -21.45 -13.26 -5.61
N ALA A 83 -20.61 -13.82 -6.48
CA ALA A 83 -19.18 -13.96 -6.23
C ALA A 83 -18.47 -12.59 -6.12
N VAL A 84 -18.76 -11.67 -7.05
CA VAL A 84 -18.21 -10.30 -7.05
C VAL A 84 -18.61 -9.55 -5.76
N LEU A 85 -19.90 -9.56 -5.40
CA LEU A 85 -20.40 -8.89 -4.19
C LEU A 85 -19.79 -9.47 -2.92
N ALA A 86 -19.62 -10.79 -2.85
CA ALA A 86 -18.99 -11.43 -1.70
C ALA A 86 -17.52 -11.04 -1.57
N ALA A 87 -16.79 -10.91 -2.67
CA ALA A 87 -15.40 -10.45 -2.66
C ALA A 87 -15.29 -8.94 -2.37
N GLU A 88 -16.19 -8.13 -2.93
CA GLU A 88 -16.31 -6.70 -2.66
C GLU A 88 -16.49 -6.44 -1.17
N ALA A 89 -17.45 -7.10 -0.52
CA ALA A 89 -17.72 -6.92 0.90
C ALA A 89 -16.53 -7.32 1.80
N ARG A 90 -15.77 -8.37 1.43
CA ARG A 90 -14.58 -8.79 2.19
C ARG A 90 -13.45 -7.77 2.06
N GLU A 91 -13.17 -7.35 0.83
CA GLU A 91 -12.11 -6.38 0.54
C GLU A 91 -12.40 -5.02 1.17
N ASP A 92 -13.64 -4.54 1.08
CA ASP A 92 -14.04 -3.26 1.65
C ASP A 92 -13.83 -3.24 3.17
N ALA A 93 -14.29 -4.29 3.87
CA ALA A 93 -14.07 -4.44 5.31
C ALA A 93 -12.58 -4.49 5.68
N GLU A 94 -11.74 -5.14 4.86
CA GLU A 94 -10.30 -5.18 5.07
C GLU A 94 -9.65 -3.80 4.89
N LEU A 95 -9.98 -3.10 3.80
CA LEU A 95 -9.44 -1.78 3.49
C LEU A 95 -9.84 -0.75 4.55
N ASP A 96 -11.09 -0.75 4.99
CA ASP A 96 -11.57 0.12 6.06
C ASP A 96 -10.82 -0.14 7.37
N THR A 97 -10.68 -1.41 7.74
CA THR A 97 -9.96 -1.81 8.96
C THR A 97 -8.50 -1.36 8.90
N ARG A 98 -7.83 -1.59 7.77
CA ARG A 98 -6.43 -1.20 7.57
C ARG A 98 -6.26 0.31 7.58
N LEU A 99 -7.13 1.06 6.90
CA LEU A 99 -7.09 2.51 6.87
C LEU A 99 -7.33 3.10 8.27
N ALA A 100 -8.30 2.56 9.02
CA ALA A 100 -8.55 2.96 10.39
C ALA A 100 -7.34 2.70 11.30
N ALA A 101 -6.73 1.51 11.19
CA ALA A 101 -5.54 1.15 11.96
C ALA A 101 -4.34 2.06 11.64
N VAL A 102 -4.13 2.38 10.36
CA VAL A 102 -3.09 3.33 9.93
C VAL A 102 -3.37 4.71 10.55
N LYS A 103 -4.59 5.25 10.36
CA LYS A 103 -4.97 6.58 10.87
C LYS A 103 -4.84 6.69 12.40
N ALA A 104 -5.15 5.64 13.14
CA ALA A 104 -5.02 5.61 14.59
C ALA A 104 -3.57 5.79 15.07
N ASN A 105 -2.60 5.31 14.29
CA ASN A 105 -1.18 5.35 14.63
C ASN A 105 -0.44 6.60 14.10
N LEU A 106 -1.10 7.48 13.35
CA LEU A 106 -0.44 8.66 12.76
C LEU A 106 -0.05 9.75 13.77
N LYS A 107 -0.52 9.68 15.01
CA LYS A 107 -0.06 10.63 16.04
C LYS A 107 1.42 10.43 16.36
N ASP A 108 1.89 9.20 16.30
CA ASP A 108 3.27 8.84 16.59
C ASP A 108 4.07 8.65 15.29
N PRO A 109 5.32 9.14 15.20
CA PRO A 109 6.17 8.93 14.01
C PRO A 109 6.39 7.45 13.65
N GLY A 110 6.19 6.53 14.59
CA GLY A 110 6.24 5.10 14.33
C GLY A 110 5.16 4.58 13.37
N GLY A 111 4.07 5.34 13.17
CA GLY A 111 2.98 5.00 12.24
C GLY A 111 3.26 5.35 10.77
N ASP A 112 4.31 6.12 10.49
CA ASP A 112 4.58 6.63 9.14
C ASP A 112 4.93 5.50 8.16
N ASP A 113 5.65 4.47 8.61
CA ASP A 113 6.01 3.32 7.78
C ASP A 113 4.76 2.52 7.37
N ALA A 114 3.83 2.31 8.30
CA ALA A 114 2.58 1.63 8.05
C ALA A 114 1.71 2.40 7.05
N LEU A 115 1.70 3.73 7.14
CA LEU A 115 1.03 4.58 6.17
C LEU A 115 1.66 4.49 4.78
N ARG A 116 2.99 4.56 4.68
CA ARG A 116 3.70 4.47 3.40
C ARG A 116 3.48 3.11 2.74
N ALA A 117 3.51 2.03 3.51
CA ALA A 117 3.18 0.68 3.03
C ALA A 117 1.74 0.61 2.52
N PHE A 118 0.77 1.11 3.30
CA PHE A 118 -0.63 1.17 2.88
C PHE A 118 -0.82 1.99 1.60
N ALA A 119 -0.23 3.18 1.53
CA ALA A 119 -0.33 4.05 0.36
C ALA A 119 0.33 3.43 -0.88
N GLY A 120 1.45 2.73 -0.71
CA GLY A 120 2.14 2.02 -1.79
C GLY A 120 1.31 0.87 -2.34
N GLU A 121 0.79 0.01 -1.47
CA GLU A 121 -0.10 -1.10 -1.85
C GLU A 121 -1.37 -0.60 -2.54
N LEU A 122 -2.01 0.44 -1.97
CA LEU A 122 -3.21 1.02 -2.56
C LEU A 122 -2.90 1.62 -3.94
N SER A 123 -1.77 2.32 -4.10
CA SER A 123 -1.35 2.92 -5.38
C SER A 123 -1.15 1.87 -6.48
N VAL A 124 -0.49 0.76 -6.16
CA VAL A 124 -0.33 -0.39 -7.08
C VAL A 124 -1.69 -0.98 -7.43
N LYS A 125 -2.56 -1.18 -6.43
CA LYS A 125 -3.90 -1.73 -6.63
C LYS A 125 -4.75 -0.84 -7.54
N CYS A 126 -4.79 0.47 -7.30
CA CYS A 126 -5.56 1.41 -8.12
C CYS A 126 -5.03 1.51 -9.55
N ARG A 127 -3.70 1.42 -9.75
CA ARG A 127 -3.13 1.34 -11.09
C ARG A 127 -3.58 0.07 -11.80
N ARG A 128 -3.52 -1.08 -11.12
CA ARG A 128 -4.01 -2.36 -11.66
C ARG A 128 -5.48 -2.31 -12.06
N ILE A 129 -6.34 -1.66 -11.26
CA ILE A 129 -7.76 -1.49 -11.59
C ILE A 129 -7.90 -0.66 -12.87
N ALA A 130 -7.22 0.48 -12.95
CA ALA A 130 -7.28 1.39 -14.08
C ALA A 130 -6.75 0.76 -15.39
N ASP A 131 -5.75 -0.12 -15.29
CA ASP A 131 -5.16 -0.80 -16.45
C ASP A 131 -5.94 -2.07 -16.87
N ASP A 132 -6.89 -2.52 -16.03
CA ASP A 132 -7.70 -3.69 -16.32
C ASP A 132 -8.88 -3.36 -17.27
N PRO A 133 -9.18 -4.19 -18.29
CA PRO A 133 -10.26 -3.90 -19.23
C PRO A 133 -11.64 -3.70 -18.60
N LEU A 134 -11.97 -4.45 -17.54
CA LEU A 134 -13.23 -4.27 -16.79
C LEU A 134 -13.07 -3.27 -15.65
N GLY A 135 -11.90 -3.25 -14.99
CA GLY A 135 -11.62 -2.30 -13.90
C GLY A 135 -11.56 -0.83 -14.35
N SER A 136 -11.12 -0.56 -15.58
CA SER A 136 -11.06 0.79 -16.18
C SER A 136 -12.43 1.48 -16.31
N ILE A 137 -13.52 0.72 -16.17
CA ILE A 137 -14.90 1.21 -16.13
C ILE A 137 -15.18 1.90 -14.78
N LEU A 138 -14.47 1.51 -13.72
CA LEU A 138 -14.60 2.10 -12.39
C LEU A 138 -13.73 3.35 -12.23
N LEU A 139 -12.53 3.37 -12.82
CA LEU A 139 -11.51 4.36 -12.52
C LEU A 139 -10.77 4.87 -13.75
N ARG A 140 -10.46 6.17 -13.74
CA ARG A 140 -9.46 6.78 -14.63
C ARG A 140 -8.24 7.22 -13.81
N PRO A 141 -7.02 6.88 -14.24
CA PRO A 141 -5.83 7.24 -13.50
C PRO A 141 -5.49 8.73 -13.65
N PRO A 142 -4.99 9.38 -12.58
CA PRO A 142 -4.38 10.69 -12.70
C PRO A 142 -2.99 10.58 -13.37
N ALA A 143 -2.43 11.74 -13.73
CA ALA A 143 -1.02 11.82 -14.11
C ALA A 143 -0.11 11.48 -12.92
N GLY A 144 1.07 10.92 -13.23
CA GLY A 144 2.09 10.57 -12.22
C GLY A 144 2.36 9.08 -12.11
N THR A 145 3.50 8.76 -11.49
CA THR A 145 3.94 7.39 -11.20
C THR A 145 3.20 6.82 -9.99
N VAL A 146 3.23 5.50 -9.82
CA VAL A 146 2.72 4.85 -8.59
C VAL A 146 3.39 5.40 -7.34
N GLY A 147 4.71 5.64 -7.39
CA GLY A 147 5.48 6.23 -6.30
C GLY A 147 5.01 7.64 -5.95
N ALA A 148 4.81 8.50 -6.95
CA ALA A 148 4.30 9.86 -6.75
C ALA A 148 2.90 9.89 -6.13
N LEU A 149 2.00 9.01 -6.56
CA LEU A 149 0.64 8.92 -6.00
C LEU A 149 0.64 8.41 -4.56
N SER A 150 1.48 7.42 -4.25
CA SER A 150 1.69 6.91 -2.89
C SER A 150 2.20 8.01 -1.97
N ASN A 151 3.24 8.74 -2.38
CA ASN A 151 3.79 9.85 -1.61
C ASN A 151 2.75 10.96 -1.42
N SER A 152 1.98 11.31 -2.45
CA SER A 152 0.91 12.31 -2.35
C SER A 152 -0.15 11.94 -1.30
N LEU A 153 -0.56 10.66 -1.24
CA LEU A 153 -1.50 10.21 -0.21
C LEU A 153 -0.87 10.26 1.18
N ALA A 154 0.36 9.78 1.32
CA ALA A 154 1.08 9.83 2.59
C ALA A 154 1.27 11.27 3.07
N ASP A 155 1.67 12.20 2.19
CA ASP A 155 1.80 13.63 2.48
C ASP A 155 0.49 14.24 2.97
N LYS A 156 -0.63 13.97 2.28
CA LYS A 156 -1.95 14.47 2.71
C LYS A 156 -2.33 14.01 4.11
N LEU A 157 -2.02 12.76 4.46
CA LEU A 157 -2.37 12.17 5.77
C LEU A 157 -1.38 12.54 6.88
N LEU A 158 -0.12 12.88 6.53
CA LEU A 158 0.91 13.31 7.46
C LEU A 158 0.96 14.83 7.69
N ALA A 159 0.44 15.62 6.75
CA ALA A 159 0.43 17.08 6.82
C ALA A 159 -0.13 17.65 8.15
N PRO A 160 -1.23 17.12 8.74
CA PRO A 160 -1.73 17.58 10.04
C PRO A 160 -0.73 17.41 11.19
N TYR A 161 0.27 16.54 11.04
CA TYR A 161 1.31 16.25 12.02
C TYR A 161 2.65 16.92 11.68
N GLY A 162 2.69 17.75 10.61
CA GLY A 162 3.91 18.41 10.16
C GLY A 162 4.97 17.45 9.59
N ARG A 163 4.56 16.27 9.13
CA ARG A 163 5.43 15.25 8.53
C ARG A 163 5.10 15.06 7.05
N ALA A 164 6.00 14.44 6.30
CA ALA A 164 5.82 14.14 4.88
C ALA A 164 6.16 12.68 4.54
N GLY A 165 5.48 12.10 3.55
CA GLY A 165 5.61 10.71 3.14
C GLY A 165 6.98 10.35 2.60
N TRP A 166 7.73 11.31 2.06
CA TRP A 166 9.11 11.10 1.63
C TRP A 166 10.12 11.09 2.79
N GLN A 167 9.75 11.49 4.01
CA GLN A 167 10.64 11.53 5.17
C GLN A 167 10.80 10.15 5.82
N THR A 168 11.43 9.24 5.11
CA THR A 168 11.71 7.90 5.62
C THR A 168 12.67 7.94 6.81
N ARG A 169 12.71 6.87 7.62
CA ARG A 169 13.69 6.76 8.73
C ARG A 169 15.12 6.93 8.23
N TYR A 170 15.41 6.41 7.05
CA TYR A 170 16.69 6.57 6.37
C TYR A 170 17.01 8.03 6.05
N ILE A 171 16.07 8.74 5.41
CA ILE A 171 16.25 10.15 5.05
C ILE A 171 16.38 11.03 6.30
N LEU A 172 15.58 10.78 7.33
CA LEU A 172 15.67 11.49 8.62
C LEU A 172 17.03 11.25 9.29
N ALA A 173 17.52 10.02 9.32
CA ALA A 173 18.85 9.71 9.85
C ALA A 173 19.98 10.37 9.04
N GLY A 174 19.83 10.43 7.72
CA GLY A 174 20.73 11.18 6.83
C GLY A 174 20.71 12.68 7.10
N GLY A 175 19.53 13.25 7.38
CA GLY A 175 19.37 14.63 7.83
C GLY A 175 20.05 14.91 9.17
N ASP A 176 19.97 13.99 10.13
CA ASP A 176 20.66 14.10 11.41
C ASP A 176 22.19 14.02 11.27
N LEU A 177 22.68 13.18 10.36
CA LEU A 177 24.09 13.16 9.99
C LEU A 177 24.51 14.46 9.30
N ALA A 178 23.68 15.01 8.41
CA ALA A 178 23.89 16.28 7.75
C ALA A 178 23.97 17.46 8.74
N GLU A 179 23.09 17.49 9.74
CA GLU A 179 23.15 18.47 10.84
C GLU A 179 24.46 18.35 11.62
N ALA A 180 24.88 17.12 11.99
CA ALA A 180 26.14 16.89 12.68
C ALA A 180 27.35 17.34 11.86
N VAL A 181 27.36 17.09 10.55
CA VAL A 181 28.41 17.56 9.63
C VAL A 181 28.44 19.10 9.59
N GLY A 182 27.28 19.75 9.52
CA GLY A 182 27.19 21.21 9.56
C GLY A 182 27.70 21.81 10.87
N ALA A 183 27.34 21.23 12.01
CA ALA A 183 27.81 21.67 13.33
C ALA A 183 29.33 21.48 13.53
N CYS A 184 29.92 20.53 12.80
CA CYS A 184 31.31 20.14 12.92
C CYS A 184 32.16 20.50 11.70
N GLU A 185 31.70 21.44 10.87
CA GLU A 185 32.44 21.88 9.70
C GLU A 185 33.85 22.42 10.02
N PRO A 186 34.10 23.22 11.09
CA PRO A 186 35.44 23.76 11.35
C PRO A 186 36.55 22.70 11.53
N PRO A 187 36.37 21.59 12.28
CA PRO A 187 37.37 20.53 12.36
C PRO A 187 37.37 19.54 11.19
N LEU A 188 36.44 19.63 10.23
CA LEU A 188 36.36 18.72 9.08
C LEU A 188 37.01 19.33 7.84
N THR A 189 37.71 18.50 7.05
CA THR A 189 38.06 18.91 5.69
C THR A 189 36.82 18.86 4.79
N ARG A 190 36.82 19.65 3.70
CA ARG A 190 35.74 19.58 2.68
C ARG A 190 35.53 18.17 2.15
N THR A 191 36.61 17.42 1.96
CA THR A 191 36.56 16.02 1.49
C THR A 191 35.88 15.13 2.52
N GLN A 192 36.21 15.27 3.81
CA GLN A 192 35.57 14.49 4.87
C GLN A 192 34.07 14.81 4.96
N ALA A 193 33.71 16.10 4.99
CA ALA A 193 32.31 16.52 5.03
C ALA A 193 31.50 15.94 3.85
N ARG A 194 32.06 15.98 2.63
CA ARG A 194 31.44 15.36 1.45
C ARG A 194 31.32 13.85 1.57
N SER A 195 32.36 13.17 2.08
CA SER A 195 32.35 11.71 2.20
C SER A 195 31.25 11.19 3.15
N TYR A 196 30.94 11.94 4.22
CA TYR A 196 29.86 11.57 5.14
C TYR A 196 28.47 11.66 4.52
N LEU A 197 28.31 12.56 3.54
CA LEU A 197 27.02 12.83 2.92
C LEU A 197 26.92 12.29 1.49
N ALA A 198 27.94 11.55 1.02
CA ALA A 198 28.04 11.13 -0.37
C ALA A 198 26.79 10.37 -0.83
N GLU A 199 26.30 9.44 -0.01
CA GLU A 199 25.10 8.66 -0.32
C GLU A 199 23.83 9.51 -0.34
N MET A 200 23.69 10.46 0.60
CA MET A 200 22.55 11.39 0.61
C MET A 200 22.60 12.40 -0.55
N ARG A 201 23.76 12.60 -1.16
CA ARG A 201 23.99 13.53 -2.28
C ARG A 201 24.06 12.84 -3.63
N ASP A 202 23.93 11.52 -3.67
CA ASP A 202 23.92 10.77 -4.92
C ASP A 202 22.57 11.00 -5.63
N PRO A 203 22.56 11.59 -6.84
CA PRO A 203 21.33 11.88 -7.57
C PRO A 203 20.54 10.63 -8.00
N LEU A 204 21.18 9.45 -7.96
CA LEU A 204 20.55 8.17 -8.27
C LEU A 204 20.09 7.42 -7.02
N ARG A 205 20.37 7.93 -5.81
CA ARG A 205 19.99 7.26 -4.56
C ARG A 205 18.49 7.30 -4.31
N PHE A 206 17.84 8.40 -4.69
CA PHE A 206 16.43 8.63 -4.44
C PHE A 206 15.65 8.69 -5.75
N ALA A 207 14.37 8.33 -5.69
CA ALA A 207 13.49 8.46 -6.84
C ALA A 207 13.47 9.91 -7.33
N PRO A 208 13.45 10.16 -8.66
CA PRO A 208 13.51 11.52 -9.23
C PRO A 208 12.48 12.47 -8.63
N GLU A 209 11.28 11.99 -8.32
CA GLU A 209 10.18 12.76 -7.73
C GLU A 209 10.46 13.32 -6.33
N ILE A 210 11.39 12.72 -5.57
CA ILE A 210 11.71 13.16 -4.19
C ILE A 210 13.15 13.64 -4.04
N ASN A 211 14.03 13.40 -5.02
CA ASN A 211 15.45 13.71 -4.89
C ASN A 211 15.67 15.19 -4.53
N ASP A 212 15.02 16.12 -5.22
CA ASP A 212 15.18 17.56 -4.94
C ASP A 212 14.72 17.94 -3.54
N LEU A 213 13.64 17.31 -3.04
CA LEU A 213 13.16 17.49 -1.67
C LEU A 213 14.18 16.98 -0.65
N VAL A 214 14.79 15.81 -0.91
CA VAL A 214 15.83 15.26 -0.06
C VAL A 214 17.09 16.13 -0.07
N GLN A 215 17.52 16.63 -1.24
CA GLN A 215 18.66 17.53 -1.34
C GLN A 215 18.43 18.82 -0.55
N ALA A 216 17.26 19.47 -0.75
CA ALA A 216 16.89 20.68 -0.02
C ALA A 216 16.83 20.44 1.49
N TYR A 217 16.30 19.29 1.91
CA TYR A 217 16.28 18.89 3.32
C TYR A 217 17.69 18.72 3.89
N VAL A 218 18.58 18.00 3.21
CA VAL A 218 19.98 17.83 3.64
C VAL A 218 20.67 19.18 3.77
N ASP A 219 20.48 20.09 2.81
CA ASP A 219 21.01 21.46 2.87
C ASP A 219 20.47 22.25 4.08
N GLN A 220 19.17 22.18 4.32
CA GLN A 220 18.53 22.80 5.48
C GLN A 220 19.12 22.27 6.80
N ARG A 221 19.36 20.96 6.90
CA ARG A 221 19.93 20.34 8.12
C ARG A 221 21.38 20.74 8.33
N ILE A 222 22.20 20.83 7.27
CA ILE A 222 23.57 21.36 7.37
C ILE A 222 23.55 22.80 7.89
N ALA A 223 22.67 23.65 7.35
CA ALA A 223 22.53 25.04 7.78
C ALA A 223 22.13 25.13 9.27
N ALA A 224 21.15 24.32 9.70
CA ALA A 224 20.74 24.24 11.10
C ALA A 224 21.90 23.86 12.03
N GLY A 225 22.73 22.88 11.63
CA GLY A 225 23.92 22.48 12.38
C GLY A 225 24.94 23.62 12.51
N ARG A 226 25.20 24.35 11.41
CA ARG A 226 26.08 25.53 11.43
C ARG A 226 25.57 26.60 12.37
N ASP A 227 24.28 26.87 12.35
CA ASP A 227 23.66 27.88 13.22
C ASP A 227 23.69 27.46 14.70
N ALA A 228 23.53 26.17 15.00
CA ALA A 228 23.72 25.65 16.35
C ALA A 228 25.17 25.84 16.84
N ALA A 229 26.15 25.55 15.99
CA ALA A 229 27.57 25.72 16.32
C ALA A 229 27.99 27.18 16.51
N ARG A 230 27.28 28.15 15.92
CA ARG A 230 27.48 29.58 16.19
C ARG A 230 27.10 29.95 17.62
N LYS A 231 26.10 29.28 18.19
CA LYS A 231 25.63 29.52 19.57
C LYS A 231 26.50 28.78 20.60
N ALA A 232 26.91 27.56 20.29
CA ALA A 232 27.75 26.74 21.15
C ALA A 232 28.69 25.88 20.28
N LYS A 233 29.95 26.30 20.16
CA LYS A 233 30.92 25.63 19.29
C LYS A 233 31.37 24.30 19.91
N PRO A 234 31.12 23.14 19.27
CA PRO A 234 31.61 21.86 19.77
C PRO A 234 33.13 21.75 19.64
N SER A 235 33.76 21.10 20.61
CA SER A 235 35.17 20.71 20.54
C SER A 235 35.40 19.63 19.48
N ALA A 236 36.66 19.47 19.04
CA ALA A 236 37.01 18.40 18.10
C ALA A 236 36.65 17.00 18.61
N ALA A 237 36.75 16.75 19.92
CA ALA A 237 36.37 15.47 20.52
C ALA A 237 34.84 15.26 20.48
N GLN A 238 34.06 16.30 20.81
CA GLN A 238 32.60 16.28 20.71
C GLN A 238 32.15 16.04 19.26
N CYS A 239 32.83 16.66 18.29
CA CYS A 239 32.53 16.46 16.88
C CYS A 239 32.78 15.04 16.41
N ARG A 240 33.91 14.42 16.78
CA ARG A 240 34.19 13.02 16.46
C ARG A 240 33.10 12.08 17.01
N GLN A 241 32.70 12.29 18.26
CA GLN A 241 31.64 11.49 18.89
C GLN A 241 30.28 11.70 18.23
N LEU A 242 29.91 12.95 17.96
CA LEU A 242 28.62 13.29 17.34
C LEU A 242 28.51 12.68 15.94
N ILE A 243 29.51 12.88 15.08
CA ILE A 243 29.51 12.34 13.72
C ILE A 243 29.51 10.81 13.75
N ALA A 244 30.35 10.18 14.59
CA ALA A 244 30.37 8.72 14.69
C ALA A 244 29.01 8.16 15.11
N LYS A 245 28.35 8.79 16.10
CA LYS A 245 27.01 8.39 16.55
C LYS A 245 25.97 8.54 15.43
N ARG A 246 25.95 9.66 14.72
CA ARG A 246 24.97 9.91 13.65
C ARG A 246 25.21 9.04 12.43
N LYS A 247 26.48 8.82 12.07
CA LYS A 247 26.86 7.91 11.00
C LYS A 247 26.40 6.47 11.29
N LEU A 248 26.65 5.97 12.50
CA LEU A 248 26.19 4.64 12.90
C LEU A 248 24.65 4.52 12.89
N ALA A 249 23.94 5.57 13.29
CA ALA A 249 22.47 5.59 13.22
C ALA A 249 21.97 5.57 11.77
N PHE A 250 22.62 6.32 10.88
CA PHE A 250 22.33 6.33 9.45
C PHE A 250 22.59 4.97 8.79
N GLU A 251 23.74 4.35 9.05
CA GLU A 251 24.09 3.02 8.54
C GLU A 251 23.15 1.91 9.02
N LYS A 252 22.48 2.11 10.17
CA LYS A 252 21.49 1.18 10.72
C LYS A 252 20.06 1.51 10.32
N ALA A 253 19.82 2.64 9.67
CA ALA A 253 18.47 3.02 9.28
C ALA A 253 18.00 2.10 8.14
N PRO A 254 16.75 1.58 8.21
CA PRO A 254 16.23 0.72 7.17
C PRO A 254 16.15 1.49 5.84
N VAL A 255 16.76 0.94 4.80
CA VAL A 255 16.66 1.45 3.42
C VAL A 255 15.34 0.95 2.86
N ASP A 256 14.50 1.87 2.41
CA ASP A 256 13.21 1.57 1.76
C ASP A 256 13.39 1.33 0.25
#